data_AF-A0A6G7WZ16-F1
#
_entry.id   AF-A0A6G7WZ16-F1
#
_cell.length_a   1.000
_cell.length_b   1.000
_cell.length_c   1.000
_cell.angle_alpha   90.00
_cell.angle_beta   90.00
_cell.angle_gamma   90.00
#
_symmetry.space_group_name_H-M   'P 1'
#
loop_
_entity.id
_entity.type
_entity.pdbx_description
1 polymer ?
#
loop_
_entity_poly.entity_id
_entity_poly.type
_entity_poly.pdbx_seq_one_letter_code
_entity_poly.pdbx_strand_id
1 'polypeptide(L)'
;MEMILIAPLLTLGNCYLLQGFRSFTYGTRNLPKEISNDIRNFVAFVIVSSALFLIFASVPNVIIDLTSKIRYIISYLASFWALLIIVLILIWAKFNEVFSEITAIIKPVWIYMFFMNVMLLLTGTNSVYVGSEMLVLSYLCIGGFGNTLGLSLALCLFTKDPTLKNMRRNVLKESIFNQNSLILNEVLIPYKTYFMIPVSIVTVLSTCIAFFAISFNYSSIPIFVIPEIFSFIFIPFLSTNLAINSILLSVGTIILSFAIYAPFLIRFDRALNEQ
;
A
#
# COMPACT_ATOMS: atom_id res chain seq x y z
N MET A 1 -21.03 -6.48 4.37
CA MET A 1 -19.62 -6.29 4.76
C MET A 1 -18.75 -7.45 4.31
N GLU A 2 -19.12 -8.69 4.63
CA GLU A 2 -18.33 -9.87 4.21
C GLU A 2 -18.26 -10.06 2.68
N MET A 3 -19.17 -9.46 1.91
CA MET A 3 -19.08 -9.42 0.45
C MET A 3 -17.80 -8.78 -0.07
N ILE A 4 -17.13 -7.87 0.66
CA ILE A 4 -15.86 -7.27 0.22
C ILE A 4 -14.77 -8.35 0.05
N LEU A 5 -14.80 -9.39 0.88
CA LEU A 5 -13.84 -10.50 0.82
C LEU A 5 -14.10 -11.43 -0.37
N ILE A 6 -15.35 -11.51 -0.82
CA ILE A 6 -15.75 -12.38 -1.92
C ILE A 6 -15.83 -11.61 -3.24
N ALA A 7 -15.88 -10.28 -3.21
CA ALA A 7 -15.95 -9.43 -4.39
C ALA A 7 -14.85 -9.74 -5.43
N PRO A 8 -13.57 -9.95 -5.06
CA PRO A 8 -12.54 -10.34 -6.03
C PRO A 8 -12.86 -11.68 -6.72
N LEU A 9 -13.31 -12.68 -5.96
CA LEU A 9 -13.69 -13.99 -6.48
C LEU A 9 -14.92 -13.89 -7.41
N LEU A 10 -15.90 -13.08 -7.04
CA LEU A 10 -17.07 -12.77 -7.86
C LEU A 10 -16.69 -12.06 -9.16
N THR A 11 -15.77 -11.10 -9.10
CA THR A 11 -15.29 -10.40 -10.30
C THR A 11 -14.50 -11.32 -11.20
N LEU A 12 -13.64 -12.19 -10.66
CA LEU A 12 -12.90 -13.19 -11.43
C LEU A 12 -13.85 -14.22 -12.07
N GLY A 13 -14.83 -14.71 -11.31
CA GLY A 13 -15.87 -15.61 -11.82
C GLY A 13 -16.70 -14.97 -12.93
N ASN A 14 -17.11 -13.71 -12.75
CA ASN A 14 -17.79 -12.92 -13.78
C ASN A 14 -16.93 -12.78 -15.04
N CYS A 15 -15.67 -12.36 -14.90
CA CYS A 15 -14.75 -12.21 -16.03
C CYS A 15 -14.54 -13.53 -16.79
N TYR A 16 -14.38 -14.64 -16.06
CA TYR A 16 -14.18 -15.95 -16.65
C TYR A 16 -15.42 -16.44 -17.40
N LEU A 17 -16.61 -16.32 -16.79
CA LEU A 17 -17.86 -16.67 -17.45
C LEU A 17 -18.13 -15.76 -18.66
N LEU A 18 -17.85 -14.46 -18.55
CA LEU A 18 -17.99 -13.51 -19.66
C LEU A 18 -17.05 -13.84 -20.83
N GLN A 19 -15.84 -14.31 -20.56
CA GLN A 19 -14.95 -14.82 -21.61
C GLN A 19 -15.56 -16.02 -22.33
N GLY A 20 -16.19 -16.95 -21.60
CA GLY A 20 -16.93 -18.06 -22.21
C GLY A 20 -18.14 -17.60 -23.03
N PHE A 21 -18.89 -16.60 -22.53
CA PHE A 21 -20.08 -16.04 -23.17
C PHE A 21 -19.79 -15.12 -24.36
N ARG A 22 -18.54 -14.66 -24.58
CA ARG A 22 -18.15 -13.94 -25.81
C ARG A 22 -18.37 -14.76 -27.09
N SER A 23 -18.39 -16.08 -26.97
CA SER A 23 -18.72 -16.99 -28.09
C SER A 23 -20.22 -17.02 -28.42
N PHE A 24 -21.07 -16.53 -27.52
CA PHE A 24 -22.52 -16.58 -27.69
C PHE A 24 -23.00 -15.43 -28.57
N THR A 25 -23.42 -15.75 -29.79
CA THR A 25 -23.95 -14.76 -30.74
C THR A 25 -25.47 -14.83 -30.77
N TYR A 26 -26.14 -13.72 -30.43
CA TYR A 26 -27.57 -13.55 -30.66
C TYR A 26 -27.79 -12.49 -31.75
N GLY A 27 -28.78 -12.73 -32.61
CA GLY A 27 -29.00 -11.94 -33.83
C GLY A 27 -29.59 -10.56 -33.56
N THR A 28 -28.78 -9.51 -33.68
CA THR A 28 -29.26 -8.13 -33.76
C THR A 28 -29.62 -7.83 -35.22
N ARG A 29 -30.90 -7.91 -35.59
CA ARG A 29 -31.33 -7.51 -36.95
C ARG A 29 -31.18 -6.00 -37.11
N ASN A 30 -30.59 -5.58 -38.24
CA ASN A 30 -30.54 -4.19 -38.74
C ASN A 30 -29.66 -3.18 -37.98
N LEU A 31 -28.66 -3.62 -37.21
CA LEU A 31 -27.71 -2.71 -36.54
C LEU A 31 -26.31 -2.74 -37.19
N PRO A 32 -25.59 -1.61 -37.25
CA PRO A 32 -24.17 -1.59 -37.58
C PRO A 32 -23.37 -2.53 -36.68
N LYS A 33 -22.31 -3.15 -37.23
CA LYS A 33 -21.54 -4.21 -36.55
C LYS A 33 -20.95 -3.79 -35.20
N GLU A 34 -20.53 -2.54 -35.06
CA GLU A 34 -19.96 -1.98 -33.82
C GLU A 34 -21.02 -1.89 -32.71
N ILE A 35 -22.16 -1.26 -33.01
CA ILE A 35 -23.30 -1.12 -32.07
C ILE A 35 -23.86 -2.51 -31.69
N SER A 36 -23.93 -3.42 -32.66
CA SER A 36 -24.33 -4.82 -32.43
C SER A 36 -23.43 -5.54 -31.41
N ASN A 37 -22.11 -5.34 -31.52
CA ASN A 37 -21.15 -5.96 -30.61
C ASN A 37 -21.23 -5.37 -29.20
N ASP A 38 -21.38 -4.06 -29.07
CA ASP A 38 -21.50 -3.39 -27.76
C ASP A 38 -22.78 -3.83 -27.02
N ILE A 39 -23.92 -3.85 -27.72
CA ILE A 39 -25.18 -4.34 -27.16
C ILE A 39 -25.06 -5.81 -26.73
N ARG A 40 -24.41 -6.65 -27.54
CA ARG A 40 -24.19 -8.07 -27.20
C ARG A 40 -23.35 -8.23 -25.95
N ASN A 41 -22.25 -7.49 -25.83
CA ASN A 41 -21.37 -7.53 -24.67
C ASN A 41 -22.09 -7.04 -23.41
N PHE A 42 -22.90 -5.98 -23.53
CA PHE A 42 -23.68 -5.45 -22.41
C PHE A 42 -24.76 -6.45 -21.95
N VAL A 43 -25.50 -7.05 -22.87
CA VAL A 43 -26.52 -8.07 -22.53
C VAL A 43 -25.88 -9.29 -21.89
N ALA A 44 -24.75 -9.77 -22.42
CA ALA A 44 -23.98 -10.86 -21.81
C ALA A 44 -23.52 -10.50 -20.38
N PHE A 45 -23.03 -9.27 -20.18
CA PHE A 45 -22.66 -8.75 -18.86
C PHE A 45 -23.84 -8.79 -17.87
N VAL A 46 -25.01 -8.29 -18.28
CA VAL A 46 -26.21 -8.27 -17.42
C VAL A 46 -26.67 -9.69 -17.07
N ILE A 47 -26.71 -10.60 -18.05
CA ILE A 47 -27.16 -11.99 -17.84
C ILE A 47 -26.19 -12.73 -16.92
N VAL A 48 -24.88 -12.68 -17.20
CA VAL A 48 -23.88 -13.39 -16.38
C VAL A 48 -23.83 -12.81 -14.96
N SER A 49 -23.87 -11.49 -14.82
CA SER A 49 -23.84 -10.85 -13.50
C SER A 49 -25.10 -11.14 -12.68
N SER A 50 -26.28 -11.12 -13.30
CA SER A 50 -27.54 -11.46 -12.62
C SER A 50 -27.62 -12.94 -12.25
N ALA A 51 -27.19 -13.84 -13.15
CA ALA A 51 -27.12 -15.27 -12.86
C ALA A 51 -26.16 -15.57 -11.70
N LEU A 52 -24.96 -14.98 -11.71
CA LEU A 52 -24.03 -15.12 -10.60
C LEU A 52 -24.60 -14.56 -9.30
N PHE A 53 -25.23 -13.38 -9.33
CA PHE A 53 -25.89 -12.82 -8.15
C PHE A 53 -26.95 -13.77 -7.58
N LEU A 54 -27.79 -14.38 -8.41
CA LEU A 54 -28.81 -15.35 -8.00
C LEU A 54 -28.20 -16.64 -7.44
N ILE A 55 -27.12 -17.14 -8.04
CA ILE A 55 -26.39 -18.32 -7.53
C ILE A 55 -25.85 -18.02 -6.14
N PHE A 56 -25.21 -16.86 -5.93
CA PHE A 56 -24.70 -16.49 -4.62
C PHE A 56 -25.84 -16.26 -3.61
N ALA A 57 -26.93 -15.59 -4.01
CA ALA A 57 -28.09 -15.38 -3.15
C ALA A 57 -28.77 -16.69 -2.72
N SER A 58 -28.70 -17.75 -3.53
CA SER A 58 -29.30 -19.06 -3.22
C SER A 58 -28.47 -19.92 -2.28
N VAL A 59 -27.20 -19.58 -2.00
CA VAL A 59 -26.31 -20.37 -1.14
C VAL A 59 -25.68 -19.52 0.00
N PRO A 60 -26.50 -18.90 0.87
CA PRO A 60 -26.01 -17.99 1.91
C PRO A 60 -25.09 -18.70 2.93
N ASN A 61 -25.35 -19.98 3.24
CA ASN A 61 -24.56 -20.72 4.22
C ASN A 61 -23.12 -20.97 3.74
N VAL A 62 -22.91 -21.22 2.45
CA VAL A 62 -21.56 -21.40 1.88
C VAL A 62 -20.80 -20.08 1.88
N ILE A 63 -21.49 -18.98 1.62
CA ILE A 63 -20.92 -17.63 1.71
C ILE A 63 -20.43 -17.35 3.13
N ILE A 64 -21.26 -17.60 4.15
CA ILE A 64 -20.93 -17.38 5.56
C ILE A 64 -19.77 -18.27 6.02
N ASP A 65 -19.74 -19.54 5.61
CA ASP A 65 -18.62 -20.43 5.95
C ASP A 65 -17.32 -19.95 5.29
N LEU A 66 -17.35 -19.60 4.00
CA LEU A 66 -16.19 -19.10 3.26
C LEU A 66 -15.65 -17.81 3.88
N THR A 67 -16.52 -16.85 4.21
CA THR A 67 -16.12 -15.57 4.81
C THR A 67 -15.55 -15.77 6.21
N SER A 68 -16.09 -16.70 6.99
CA SER A 68 -15.56 -17.02 8.32
C SER A 68 -14.13 -17.57 8.24
N LYS A 69 -13.84 -18.44 7.27
CA LYS A 69 -12.49 -18.97 7.00
C LYS A 69 -11.53 -17.89 6.53
N ILE A 70 -11.97 -17.01 5.62
CA ILE A 70 -11.16 -15.88 5.16
C ILE A 70 -10.86 -14.93 6.33
N ARG A 71 -11.85 -14.61 7.16
CA ARG A 71 -11.69 -13.76 8.34
C ARG A 71 -10.68 -14.35 9.33
N TYR A 72 -10.70 -15.66 9.52
CA TYR A 72 -9.72 -16.36 10.34
C TYR A 72 -8.29 -16.15 9.80
N ILE A 73 -8.07 -16.32 8.50
CA ILE A 73 -6.76 -16.05 7.86
C ILE A 73 -6.34 -14.59 8.04
N ILE A 74 -7.27 -13.64 7.86
CA ILE A 74 -7.00 -12.21 8.04
C ILE A 74 -6.56 -11.89 9.48
N SER A 75 -7.11 -12.57 10.48
CA SER A 75 -6.68 -12.37 11.86
C SER A 75 -5.20 -12.71 12.08
N TYR A 76 -4.68 -13.73 11.39
CA TYR A 76 -3.24 -14.02 11.40
C TYR A 76 -2.43 -13.00 10.62
N LEU A 77 -2.92 -12.57 9.45
CA LEU A 77 -2.27 -11.54 8.63
C LEU A 77 -2.21 -10.18 9.33
N ALA A 78 -3.11 -9.92 10.27
CA ALA A 78 -3.12 -8.72 11.09
C ALA A 78 -2.09 -8.73 12.23
N SER A 79 -1.44 -9.87 12.51
CA SER A 79 -0.44 -9.97 13.56
C SER A 79 0.82 -9.16 13.24
N PHE A 80 1.55 -8.77 14.29
CA PHE A 80 2.84 -8.07 14.15
C PHE A 80 3.83 -8.82 13.25
N TRP A 81 3.95 -10.14 13.44
CA TRP A 81 4.87 -10.97 12.67
C TRP A 81 4.47 -11.06 11.19
N ALA A 82 3.17 -11.17 10.91
CA ALA A 82 2.68 -11.14 9.54
C ALA A 82 2.93 -9.77 8.88
N LEU A 83 2.71 -8.67 9.60
CA LEU A 83 3.04 -7.32 9.11
C LEU A 83 4.53 -7.19 8.77
N LEU A 84 5.42 -7.68 9.65
CA LEU A 84 6.87 -7.67 9.38
C LEU A 84 7.22 -8.47 8.14
N ILE A 85 6.67 -9.68 7.97
CA ILE A 85 6.90 -10.51 6.79
C ILE A 85 6.41 -9.78 5.52
N ILE A 86 5.21 -9.19 5.58
CA ILE A 86 4.65 -8.40 4.47
C ILE A 86 5.60 -7.25 4.12
N VAL A 87 6.10 -6.50 5.11
CA VAL A 87 7.03 -5.39 4.91
C VAL A 87 8.34 -5.86 4.26
N LEU A 88 8.90 -7.00 4.69
CA LEU A 88 10.10 -7.59 4.07
C LEU A 88 9.86 -7.97 2.61
N ILE A 89 8.70 -8.57 2.31
CA ILE A 89 8.30 -8.89 0.93
C ILE A 89 8.15 -7.60 0.11
N LEU A 90 7.57 -6.55 0.68
CA LEU A 90 7.42 -5.25 0.00
C LEU A 90 8.76 -4.57 -0.28
N ILE A 91 9.73 -4.66 0.63
CA ILE A 91 11.11 -4.18 0.38
C ILE A 91 11.70 -4.92 -0.82
N TRP A 92 11.65 -6.25 -0.80
CA TRP A 92 12.14 -7.08 -1.90
C TRP A 92 11.42 -6.75 -3.21
N ALA A 93 10.10 -6.58 -3.17
CA ALA A 93 9.30 -6.27 -4.35
C ALA A 93 9.64 -4.89 -4.93
N LYS A 94 9.97 -3.91 -4.08
CA LYS A 94 10.37 -2.56 -4.52
C LYS A 94 11.68 -2.57 -5.28
N PHE A 95 12.69 -3.31 -4.81
CA PHE A 95 13.99 -3.41 -5.47
C PHE A 95 14.00 -4.33 -6.72
N ASN A 96 12.96 -5.14 -6.91
CA ASN A 96 12.75 -5.95 -8.11
C ASN A 96 11.64 -5.40 -9.02
N GLU A 97 11.20 -4.17 -8.78
CA GLU A 97 10.22 -3.45 -9.61
C GLU A 97 8.84 -4.15 -9.76
N VAL A 98 8.50 -5.06 -8.83
CA VAL A 98 7.22 -5.80 -8.79
C VAL A 98 6.32 -5.39 -7.62
N PHE A 99 6.52 -4.16 -7.12
CA PHE A 99 5.81 -3.64 -5.95
C PHE A 99 4.30 -3.50 -6.18
N SER A 100 3.88 -3.04 -7.36
CA SER A 100 2.48 -2.87 -7.74
C SER A 100 1.71 -4.20 -7.76
N GLU A 101 2.36 -5.25 -8.24
CA GLU A 101 1.83 -6.59 -8.41
C GLU A 101 1.60 -7.24 -7.04
N ILE A 102 2.59 -7.15 -6.16
CA ILE A 102 2.50 -7.68 -4.80
C ILE A 102 1.47 -6.89 -3.98
N THR A 103 1.47 -5.56 -4.07
CA THR A 103 0.48 -4.75 -3.34
C THR A 103 -0.94 -4.98 -3.83
N ALA A 104 -1.16 -5.27 -5.13
CA ALA A 104 -2.49 -5.62 -5.65
C ALA A 104 -3.08 -6.88 -4.98
N ILE A 105 -2.22 -7.82 -4.56
CA ILE A 105 -2.63 -9.04 -3.84
C ILE A 105 -2.96 -8.73 -2.36
N ILE A 106 -2.20 -7.82 -1.74
CA ILE A 106 -2.34 -7.49 -0.31
C ILE A 106 -3.50 -6.51 -0.05
N LYS A 107 -3.74 -5.56 -0.96
CA LYS A 107 -4.72 -4.48 -0.81
C LYS A 107 -6.13 -4.94 -0.38
N PRO A 108 -6.73 -6.01 -0.94
CA PRO A 108 -8.04 -6.48 -0.49
C PRO A 108 -8.11 -6.80 1.02
N VAL A 109 -7.01 -7.35 1.57
CA VAL A 109 -6.91 -7.66 3.01
C VAL A 109 -6.83 -6.37 3.82
N TRP A 110 -5.99 -5.42 3.41
CA TRP A 110 -5.88 -4.12 4.07
C TRP A 110 -7.17 -3.30 4.02
N ILE A 111 -7.86 -3.30 2.88
CA ILE A 111 -9.18 -2.65 2.71
C ILE A 111 -10.19 -3.26 3.67
N TYR A 112 -10.23 -4.59 3.80
CA TYR A 112 -11.11 -5.24 4.77
C TYR A 112 -10.79 -4.82 6.21
N MET A 113 -9.52 -4.87 6.61
CA MET A 113 -9.07 -4.47 7.96
C MET A 113 -9.43 -3.01 8.27
N PHE A 114 -9.25 -2.13 7.29
CA PHE A 114 -9.63 -0.73 7.35
C PHE A 114 -11.15 -0.57 7.59
N PHE A 115 -11.99 -1.20 6.77
CA PHE A 115 -13.44 -1.12 6.92
C PHE A 115 -13.91 -1.63 8.29
N MET A 116 -13.29 -2.70 8.79
CA MET A 116 -13.60 -3.21 10.12
C MET A 116 -13.26 -2.20 11.21
N ASN A 117 -12.13 -1.51 11.13
CA ASN A 117 -11.78 -0.47 12.11
C ASN A 117 -12.75 0.71 12.10
N VAL A 118 -13.19 1.15 10.92
CA VAL A 118 -14.21 2.22 10.77
C VAL A 118 -15.51 1.79 11.44
N MET A 119 -15.96 0.56 11.21
CA MET A 119 -17.21 0.05 11.81
C MET A 119 -17.12 -0.07 13.34
N LEU A 120 -15.98 -0.51 13.86
CA LEU A 120 -15.74 -0.54 15.30
C LEU A 120 -15.85 0.87 15.89
N LEU A 121 -15.21 1.86 15.24
CA LEU A 121 -15.31 3.27 15.64
C LEU A 121 -16.76 3.77 15.64
N LEU A 122 -17.54 3.50 14.58
CA LEU A 122 -18.94 3.91 14.47
C LEU A 122 -19.85 3.25 15.52
N THR A 123 -19.50 2.06 16.00
CA THR A 123 -20.24 1.35 17.06
C THR A 123 -19.76 1.72 18.46
N GLY A 124 -18.83 2.68 18.60
CA GLY A 124 -18.27 3.12 19.88
C GLY A 124 -17.28 2.12 20.49
N THR A 125 -16.77 1.17 19.70
CA THR A 125 -15.76 0.20 20.13
C THR A 125 -14.38 0.58 19.58
N ASN A 126 -13.33 0.19 20.30
CA ASN A 126 -11.97 0.51 19.89
C ASN A 126 -11.57 -0.30 18.65
N SER A 127 -10.93 0.36 17.68
CA SER A 127 -10.34 -0.29 16.51
C SER A 127 -9.25 -1.28 16.93
N VAL A 128 -9.08 -2.38 16.18
CA VAL A 128 -8.21 -3.51 16.56
C VAL A 128 -7.10 -3.75 15.53
N TYR A 129 -7.34 -3.46 14.26
CA TYR A 129 -6.41 -3.79 13.19
C TYR A 129 -5.36 -2.69 13.00
N VAL A 130 -4.18 -2.87 13.60
CA VAL A 130 -3.07 -1.90 13.51
C VAL A 130 -2.38 -1.96 12.14
N GLY A 131 -2.05 -3.17 11.65
CA GLY A 131 -1.28 -3.42 10.42
C GLY A 131 -2.06 -3.20 9.12
N SER A 132 -2.47 -1.95 8.86
CA SER A 132 -3.19 -1.54 7.65
C SER A 132 -2.26 -0.87 6.62
N GLU A 133 -2.74 -0.73 5.38
CA GLU A 133 -2.09 0.08 4.33
C GLU A 133 -1.72 1.47 4.84
N MET A 134 -2.64 2.06 5.61
CA MET A 134 -2.48 3.42 6.07
C MET A 134 -1.40 3.57 7.14
N LEU A 135 -1.12 2.51 7.91
CA LEU A 135 0.05 2.47 8.79
C LEU A 135 1.35 2.51 7.97
N VAL A 136 1.41 1.74 6.89
CA VAL A 136 2.57 1.72 5.98
C VAL A 136 2.78 3.11 5.37
N LEU A 137 1.72 3.72 4.84
CA LEU A 137 1.79 5.06 4.25
C LEU A 137 2.16 6.15 5.26
N SER A 138 1.62 6.08 6.48
CA SER A 138 1.81 7.12 7.50
C SER A 138 3.20 7.10 8.14
N TYR A 139 3.84 5.93 8.24
CA TYR A 139 5.04 5.77 9.08
C TYR A 139 6.22 5.06 8.43
N LEU A 140 6.02 4.32 7.34
CA LEU A 140 7.06 3.56 6.65
C LEU A 140 7.37 4.13 5.25
N CYS A 141 6.42 4.85 4.65
CA CYS A 141 6.54 5.39 3.31
C CYS A 141 6.62 6.93 3.28
N ILE A 142 7.28 7.55 4.26
CA ILE A 142 7.43 9.02 4.28
C ILE A 142 8.49 9.49 3.29
N GLY A 143 8.07 10.28 2.30
CA GLY A 143 8.86 10.64 1.13
C GLY A 143 9.05 9.50 0.15
N GLY A 144 8.26 8.44 0.28
CA GLY A 144 8.40 7.17 -0.44
C GLY A 144 8.76 5.99 0.47
N PHE A 145 8.68 4.79 -0.12
CA PHE A 145 8.92 3.52 0.58
C PHE A 145 10.30 3.47 1.25
N GLY A 146 10.33 3.18 2.54
CA GLY A 146 11.55 3.14 3.35
C GLY A 146 11.94 4.48 3.99
N ASN A 147 10.96 5.35 4.22
CA ASN A 147 11.15 6.71 4.77
C ASN A 147 12.27 7.48 4.06
N THR A 148 12.23 7.49 2.73
CA THR A 148 13.24 8.09 1.85
C THR A 148 13.37 9.59 2.01
N LEU A 149 12.44 10.26 2.67
CA LEU A 149 12.60 11.66 3.10
C LEU A 149 13.88 11.84 3.95
N GLY A 150 14.20 10.90 4.85
CA GLY A 150 15.44 10.96 5.62
C GLY A 150 16.69 10.84 4.75
N LEU A 151 16.65 10.01 3.71
CA LEU A 151 17.73 9.90 2.72
C LEU A 151 17.86 11.20 1.89
N SER A 152 16.73 11.80 1.48
CA SER A 152 16.72 13.07 0.74
C SER A 152 17.33 14.22 1.55
N LEU A 153 17.07 14.26 2.86
CA LEU A 153 17.67 15.21 3.78
C LEU A 153 19.18 14.95 3.93
N ALA A 154 19.58 13.68 4.05
CA ALA A 154 20.99 13.31 4.09
C ALA A 154 21.74 13.73 2.81
N LEU A 155 21.13 13.54 1.63
CA LEU A 155 21.65 14.00 0.34
C LEU A 155 21.81 15.52 0.30
N CYS A 156 20.86 16.25 0.88
CA CYS A 156 20.96 17.71 0.95
C CYS A 156 22.15 18.19 1.79
N LEU A 157 22.44 17.50 2.90
CA LEU A 157 23.42 17.95 3.89
C LEU A 157 24.84 17.43 3.65
N PHE A 158 25.00 16.19 3.21
CA PHE A 158 26.31 15.51 3.26
C PHE A 158 26.97 15.25 1.91
N THR A 159 26.21 15.24 0.82
CA THR A 159 26.72 14.91 -0.51
C THR A 159 27.76 15.90 -1.01
N LYS A 160 28.90 15.40 -1.49
CA LYS A 160 29.95 16.15 -2.16
C LYS A 160 30.03 15.89 -3.66
N ASP A 161 29.59 14.71 -4.11
CA ASP A 161 29.58 14.32 -5.51
C ASP A 161 28.78 15.32 -6.38
N PRO A 162 29.30 15.75 -7.55
CA PRO A 162 28.66 16.74 -8.40
C PRO A 162 27.31 16.27 -8.99
N THR A 163 27.17 14.99 -9.33
CA THR A 163 25.93 14.44 -9.91
C THR A 163 24.82 14.45 -8.88
N LEU A 164 25.07 13.92 -7.68
CA LEU A 164 24.13 13.89 -6.57
C LEU A 164 23.82 15.30 -6.06
N LYS A 165 24.78 16.23 -6.08
CA LYS A 165 24.57 17.64 -5.71
C LYS A 165 23.58 18.36 -6.61
N ASN A 166 23.58 18.06 -7.90
CA ASN A 166 22.70 18.71 -8.86
C ASN A 166 21.23 18.29 -8.66
N MET A 167 20.99 17.03 -8.30
CA MET A 167 19.64 16.48 -8.11
C MET A 167 19.06 16.65 -6.70
N ARG A 168 19.88 16.85 -5.65
CA ARG A 168 19.42 16.84 -4.23
C ARG A 168 18.22 17.74 -3.92
N ARG A 169 18.14 18.93 -4.54
CA ARG A 169 17.02 19.86 -4.33
C ARG A 169 15.72 19.37 -4.93
N ASN A 170 15.78 18.73 -6.09
CA ASN A 170 14.60 18.19 -6.76
C ASN A 170 14.12 16.92 -6.03
N VAL A 171 15.06 16.07 -5.64
CA VAL A 171 14.78 14.88 -4.82
C VAL A 171 14.08 15.25 -3.51
N LEU A 172 14.57 16.27 -2.78
CA LEU A 172 13.93 16.72 -1.55
C LEU A 172 12.51 17.25 -1.78
N LYS A 173 12.30 18.02 -2.86
CA LYS A 173 10.96 18.53 -3.21
C LYS A 173 9.98 17.39 -3.47
N GLU A 174 10.36 16.40 -4.27
CA GLU A 174 9.52 15.23 -4.52
C GLU A 174 9.20 14.51 -3.21
N SER A 175 10.23 14.25 -2.38
CA SER A 175 10.06 13.54 -1.10
C SER A 175 9.13 14.28 -0.13
N ILE A 176 9.10 15.61 -0.10
CA ILE A 176 8.18 16.37 0.77
C ILE A 176 6.69 16.12 0.41
N PHE A 177 6.42 15.90 -0.88
CA PHE A 177 5.09 15.56 -1.41
C PHE A 177 4.91 14.06 -1.61
N ASN A 178 5.69 13.25 -0.90
CA ASN A 178 5.63 11.80 -0.91
C ASN A 178 5.87 11.15 -2.30
N GLN A 179 6.47 11.89 -3.22
CA GLN A 179 6.92 11.39 -4.50
C GLN A 179 8.36 10.90 -4.36
N ASN A 180 8.68 9.77 -5.00
CA ASN A 180 9.99 9.13 -4.85
C ASN A 180 10.60 8.63 -6.15
N SER A 181 10.07 9.04 -7.30
CA SER A 181 10.59 8.64 -8.61
C SER A 181 12.05 8.99 -8.79
N LEU A 182 12.46 10.23 -8.47
CA LEU A 182 13.85 10.65 -8.65
C LEU A 182 14.79 9.88 -7.72
N ILE A 183 14.50 9.81 -6.42
CA ILE A 183 15.42 9.13 -5.48
C ILE A 183 15.51 7.63 -5.74
N LEU A 184 14.40 7.01 -6.17
CA LEU A 184 14.37 5.60 -6.50
C LEU A 184 15.24 5.31 -7.72
N ASN A 185 15.04 6.05 -8.81
CA ASN A 185 15.68 5.78 -10.09
C ASN A 185 17.14 6.24 -10.13
N GLU A 186 17.48 7.32 -9.44
CA GLU A 186 18.82 7.92 -9.50
C GLU A 186 19.76 7.41 -8.39
N VAL A 187 19.21 6.93 -7.26
CA VAL A 187 20.02 6.49 -6.11
C VAL A 187 19.74 5.04 -5.73
N LEU A 188 18.49 4.68 -5.46
CA LEU A 188 18.21 3.38 -4.84
C LEU A 188 18.36 2.20 -5.81
N ILE A 189 17.82 2.28 -7.03
CA ILE A 189 17.87 1.20 -8.02
C ILE A 189 19.29 0.99 -8.55
N PRO A 190 20.02 2.04 -9.00
CA PRO A 190 21.38 1.87 -9.54
C PRO A 190 22.33 1.28 -8.50
N TYR A 191 22.16 1.67 -7.24
CA TYR A 191 23.00 1.25 -6.12
C TYR A 191 22.26 0.29 -5.17
N LYS A 192 21.36 -0.55 -5.70
CA LYS A 192 20.47 -1.42 -4.90
C LYS A 192 21.21 -2.30 -3.90
N THR A 193 22.34 -2.88 -4.29
CA THR A 193 23.13 -3.76 -3.42
C THR A 193 23.61 -3.04 -2.16
N TYR A 194 23.89 -1.73 -2.27
CA TYR A 194 24.31 -0.91 -1.16
C TYR A 194 23.13 -0.39 -0.33
N PHE A 195 22.12 0.19 -0.98
CA PHE A 195 21.00 0.85 -0.28
C PHE A 195 19.90 -0.10 0.20
N MET A 196 19.83 -1.33 -0.27
CA MET A 196 18.85 -2.31 0.22
C MET A 196 19.02 -2.58 1.72
N ILE A 197 20.25 -2.57 2.23
CA ILE A 197 20.55 -2.76 3.65
C ILE A 197 19.97 -1.61 4.51
N PRO A 198 20.35 -0.33 4.32
CA PRO A 198 19.81 0.75 5.13
C PRO A 198 18.31 0.92 4.93
N VAL A 199 17.76 0.72 3.73
CA VAL A 199 16.30 0.75 3.50
C VAL A 199 15.59 -0.33 4.32
N SER A 200 16.11 -1.55 4.34
CA SER A 200 15.53 -2.64 5.12
C SER A 200 15.52 -2.31 6.62
N ILE A 201 16.66 -1.83 7.14
CA ILE A 201 16.80 -1.49 8.56
C ILE A 201 15.82 -0.38 8.95
N VAL A 202 15.77 0.70 8.15
CA VAL A 202 14.86 1.84 8.39
C VAL A 202 13.41 1.38 8.38
N THR A 203 13.01 0.60 7.37
CA THR A 203 11.61 0.18 7.21
C THR A 203 11.20 -0.75 8.33
N VAL A 204 12.03 -1.74 8.70
CA VAL A 204 11.75 -2.67 9.79
C VAL A 204 11.66 -1.94 11.14
N LEU A 205 12.62 -1.07 11.45
CA LEU A 205 12.59 -0.30 12.70
C LEU A 205 11.39 0.65 12.77
N SER A 206 11.07 1.33 11.67
CA SER A 206 9.89 2.20 11.59
C SER A 206 8.60 1.40 11.77
N THR A 207 8.52 0.18 11.23
CA THR A 207 7.40 -0.75 11.44
C THR A 207 7.24 -1.11 12.92
N CYS A 208 8.33 -1.52 13.57
CA CYS A 208 8.33 -1.86 14.99
C CYS A 208 7.86 -0.67 15.84
N ILE A 209 8.47 0.50 15.63
CA ILE A 209 8.15 1.71 16.40
C ILE A 209 6.69 2.11 16.20
N ALA A 210 6.22 2.16 14.95
CA ALA A 210 4.84 2.54 14.66
C ALA A 210 3.83 1.54 15.24
N PHE A 211 4.07 0.24 15.04
CA PHE A 211 3.18 -0.81 15.53
C PHE A 211 3.08 -0.80 17.06
N PHE A 212 4.20 -0.72 17.77
CA PHE A 212 4.18 -0.71 19.24
C PHE A 212 3.67 0.62 19.80
N ALA A 213 4.00 1.76 19.20
CA ALA A 213 3.44 3.05 19.61
C ALA A 213 1.91 3.05 19.52
N ILE A 214 1.34 2.53 18.43
CA ILE A 214 -0.11 2.41 18.28
C ILE A 214 -0.68 1.37 19.26
N SER A 215 -0.03 0.22 19.42
CA SER A 215 -0.48 -0.84 20.32
C SER A 215 -0.47 -0.43 21.79
N PHE A 216 0.43 0.48 22.20
CA PHE A 216 0.48 1.06 23.55
C PHE A 216 -0.42 2.31 23.69
N ASN A 217 -1.29 2.58 22.73
CA ASN A 217 -2.17 3.75 22.71
C ASN A 217 -1.43 5.11 22.74
N TYR A 218 -0.16 5.16 22.31
CA TYR A 218 0.54 6.43 22.13
C TYR A 218 -0.07 7.24 20.98
N SER A 219 -0.44 6.57 19.88
CA SER A 219 -1.16 7.16 18.75
C SER A 219 -2.39 6.33 18.42
N SER A 220 -3.42 6.98 17.90
CA SER A 220 -4.61 6.30 17.38
C SER A 220 -4.27 5.48 16.14
N ILE A 221 -5.05 4.41 15.92
CA ILE A 221 -4.97 3.59 14.71
C ILE A 221 -5.38 4.45 13.50
N PRO A 222 -4.68 4.37 12.35
CA PRO A 222 -5.12 4.99 11.11
C PRO A 222 -6.44 4.37 10.60
N ILE A 223 -7.51 5.19 10.55
CA ILE A 223 -8.89 4.77 10.24
C ILE A 223 -9.46 5.55 9.03
N PHE A 224 -8.76 6.56 8.50
CA PHE A 224 -9.15 7.24 7.25
C PHE A 224 -8.15 7.00 6.13
N VAL A 225 -8.65 6.66 4.93
CA VAL A 225 -7.83 6.58 3.72
C VAL A 225 -7.55 8.01 3.25
N ILE A 226 -6.28 8.39 3.27
CA ILE A 226 -5.82 9.69 2.76
C ILE A 226 -4.97 9.44 1.51
N PRO A 227 -5.21 10.18 0.41
CA PRO A 227 -4.38 10.07 -0.78
C PRO A 227 -2.89 10.29 -0.47
N GLU A 228 -2.02 9.54 -1.15
CA GLU A 228 -0.56 9.63 -0.97
C GLU A 228 0.03 10.98 -1.41
N ILE A 229 -0.74 11.82 -2.11
CA ILE A 229 -0.34 13.14 -2.62
C ILE A 229 -0.17 14.17 -1.48
N PHE A 230 -0.79 13.93 -0.33
CA PHE A 230 -0.66 14.82 0.82
C PHE A 230 0.77 14.79 1.38
N SER A 231 1.23 15.92 1.92
CA SER A 231 2.55 15.97 2.56
C SER A 231 2.63 15.05 3.77
N PHE A 232 3.85 14.60 4.09
CA PHE A 232 4.14 13.60 5.11
C PHE A 232 3.58 13.89 6.51
N ILE A 233 3.28 15.15 6.84
CA ILE A 233 2.66 15.53 8.13
C ILE A 233 1.16 15.28 8.12
N PHE A 234 0.50 15.51 6.98
CA PHE A 234 -0.96 15.45 6.88
C PHE A 234 -1.49 14.02 6.81
N ILE A 235 -0.75 13.11 6.18
CA ILE A 235 -1.12 11.68 6.07
C ILE A 235 -1.37 11.04 7.46
N PRO A 236 -0.41 11.02 8.41
CA PRO A 236 -0.61 10.46 9.75
C PRO A 236 -1.68 11.23 10.53
N PHE A 237 -1.68 12.55 10.45
CA PHE A 237 -2.61 13.40 11.20
C PHE A 237 -4.07 13.18 10.81
N LEU A 238 -4.37 13.22 9.51
CA LEU A 238 -5.73 13.05 9.00
C LEU A 238 -6.19 11.60 9.12
N SER A 239 -5.28 10.63 8.95
CA SER A 239 -5.64 9.20 9.03
C SER A 239 -6.01 8.76 10.44
N THR A 240 -5.44 9.37 11.47
CA THR A 240 -5.62 9.00 12.88
C THR A 240 -6.68 9.83 13.60
N ASN A 241 -7.63 10.43 12.87
CA ASN A 241 -8.67 11.30 13.42
C ASN A 241 -8.10 12.52 14.16
N LEU A 242 -7.12 13.21 13.55
CA LEU A 242 -6.50 14.44 14.04
C LEU A 242 -5.68 14.25 15.34
N ALA A 243 -5.13 13.05 15.57
CA ALA A 243 -4.29 12.79 16.73
C ALA A 243 -2.92 13.45 16.56
N ILE A 244 -2.56 14.41 17.42
CA ILE A 244 -1.27 15.13 17.36
C ILE A 244 -0.08 14.17 17.55
N ASN A 245 -0.25 13.13 18.37
CA ASN A 245 0.80 12.14 18.63
C ASN A 245 1.21 11.37 17.36
N SER A 246 0.33 11.28 16.35
CA SER A 246 0.66 10.68 15.05
C SER A 246 1.71 11.51 14.29
N ILE A 247 1.65 12.84 14.40
CA ILE A 247 2.64 13.75 13.81
C ILE A 247 3.99 13.53 14.49
N LEU A 248 4.01 13.51 15.83
CA LEU A 248 5.24 13.28 16.59
C LEU A 248 5.88 11.93 16.26
N LEU A 249 5.05 10.88 16.12
CA LEU A 249 5.50 9.56 15.71
C LEU A 249 6.11 9.56 14.30
N SER A 250 5.47 10.24 13.35
CA SER A 250 5.99 10.37 11.97
C SER A 250 7.30 11.16 11.89
N VAL A 251 7.43 12.24 12.68
CA VAL A 251 8.69 12.99 12.80
C VAL A 251 9.78 12.11 13.41
N GLY A 252 9.43 11.30 14.41
CA GLY A 252 10.34 10.31 15.01
C GLY A 252 10.87 9.30 13.99
N THR A 253 10.01 8.75 13.12
CA THR A 253 10.46 7.79 12.08
C THR A 253 11.31 8.45 10.99
N ILE A 254 11.08 9.73 10.68
CA ILE A 254 11.94 10.53 9.78
C ILE A 254 13.31 10.79 10.39
N ILE A 255 13.37 11.18 11.67
CA ILE A 255 14.64 11.42 12.36
C ILE A 255 15.45 10.12 12.42
N LEU A 256 14.78 9.00 12.73
CA LEU A 256 15.40 7.68 12.72
C LEU A 256 15.92 7.31 11.32
N SER A 257 15.12 7.54 10.27
CA SER A 257 15.57 7.25 8.91
C SER A 257 16.77 8.10 8.51
N PHE A 258 16.76 9.40 8.83
CA PHE A 258 17.91 10.28 8.61
C PHE A 258 19.17 9.80 9.35
N ALA A 259 19.05 9.45 10.63
CA ALA A 259 20.16 8.98 11.45
C ALA A 259 20.79 7.68 10.91
N ILE A 260 19.97 6.79 10.33
CA ILE A 260 20.45 5.54 9.72
C ILE A 260 21.02 5.81 8.33
N TYR A 261 20.36 6.61 7.48
CA TYR A 261 20.85 6.85 6.11
C TYR A 261 22.12 7.71 6.06
N ALA A 262 22.28 8.67 6.95
CA ALA A 262 23.42 9.60 6.96
C ALA A 262 24.80 8.90 6.94
N PRO A 263 25.12 7.95 7.85
CA PRO A 263 26.44 7.29 7.84
C PRO A 263 26.68 6.44 6.59
N PHE A 264 25.64 5.80 6.05
CA PHE A 264 25.74 5.02 4.80
C PHE A 264 25.99 5.96 3.61
N LEU A 265 25.24 7.06 3.52
CA LEU A 265 25.41 8.02 2.44
C LEU A 265 26.80 8.67 2.47
N ILE A 266 27.31 9.05 3.65
CA ILE A 266 28.64 9.67 3.76
C ILE A 266 29.74 8.71 3.26
N ARG A 267 29.61 7.40 3.56
CA ARG A 267 30.57 6.39 3.08
C ARG A 267 30.43 6.17 1.57
N PHE A 268 29.20 6.11 1.08
CA PHE A 268 28.91 5.97 -0.34
C PHE A 268 29.45 7.13 -1.17
N ASP A 269 29.19 8.37 -0.74
CA ASP A 269 29.67 9.59 -1.41
C ASP A 269 31.20 9.68 -1.43
N ARG A 270 31.90 9.22 -0.38
CA ARG A 270 33.37 9.12 -0.40
C ARG A 270 33.84 8.10 -1.44
N ALA A 271 33.24 6.92 -1.48
CA ALA A 271 33.61 5.88 -2.43
C ALA A 271 33.40 6.31 -3.89
N LEU A 272 32.39 7.15 -4.17
CA LEU A 272 32.20 7.74 -5.50
C LEU A 272 33.27 8.78 -5.87
N ASN A 273 33.70 9.60 -4.91
CA ASN A 273 34.73 10.63 -5.16
C ASN A 273 36.16 10.08 -5.20
N GLU A 274 36.37 8.85 -4.75
CA GLU A 274 37.66 8.13 -4.84
C GLU A 274 37.85 7.40 -6.18
N GLN A 275 36.79 7.33 -7.01
CA GLN A 275 36.80 6.78 -8.37
C GLN A 275 37.05 7.88 -9.41
#